data_AF-A0A0M3IN44-F1
#
_entry.id   AF-A0A0M3IN44-F1
#
_cell.length_a   1.000
_cell.length_b   1.000
_cell.length_c   1.000
_cell.angle_alpha   90.00
_cell.angle_beta   90.00
_cell.angle_gamma   90.00
#
_symmetry.space_group_name_H-M   'P 1'
#
loop_
_entity.id
_entity.type
_entity.pdbx_description
1 polymer ?
#
loop_
_entity_poly.entity_id
_entity_poly.type
_entity_poly.pdbx_seq_one_letter_code
_entity_poly.pdbx_strand_id
1 'polypeptide(L)'
;MVRDSGITEFPSSIFNTLTSVSFLSLSLINNRIETLNPFTHTKSPVINQHGTILHNIHLTGNPIMCDCRLRWITSWLQYAEGIHPHTYVPLNDSFCVDQPGGGVTLYTTYSKPNHLRCTTTGALASIANYTSSIFIALYLFIILLTLR
;
A
#
# COMPACT_ATOMS: atom_id res chain seq x y z
N MET A 1 17.20 -12.46 0.94
CA MET A 1 16.98 -12.21 -0.51
C MET A 1 16.16 -13.35 -1.06
N VAL A 2 15.10 -13.06 -1.81
CA VAL A 2 14.27 -14.04 -2.52
C VAL A 2 14.17 -13.58 -3.97
N ARG A 3 14.52 -14.44 -4.94
CA ARG A 3 14.64 -14.04 -6.35
C ARG A 3 14.28 -15.20 -7.28
N ASP A 4 13.72 -14.87 -8.45
CA ASP A 4 13.42 -15.81 -9.56
C ASP A 4 12.58 -17.02 -9.11
N SER A 5 11.76 -16.85 -8.07
CA SER A 5 11.03 -17.95 -7.43
C SER A 5 9.55 -17.98 -7.82
N GLY A 6 9.08 -16.94 -8.51
CA GLY A 6 7.69 -16.85 -8.96
C GLY A 6 6.67 -16.59 -7.84
N ILE A 7 7.12 -16.25 -6.62
CA ILE A 7 6.22 -15.94 -5.51
C ILE A 7 5.32 -14.74 -5.83
N THR A 8 4.07 -14.83 -5.44
CA THR A 8 3.06 -13.77 -5.62
C THR A 8 2.83 -12.96 -4.35
N GLU A 9 3.15 -13.54 -3.20
CA GLU A 9 3.02 -12.91 -1.89
C GLU A 9 4.31 -13.08 -1.09
N PHE A 10 4.58 -12.11 -0.21
CA PHE A 10 5.63 -12.22 0.79
C PHE A 10 4.99 -11.99 2.17
N PRO A 11 4.92 -13.01 3.05
CA PRO A 11 4.15 -12.93 4.28
C PRO A 11 4.81 -11.96 5.27
N SER A 12 4.09 -10.90 5.66
CA SER A 12 4.61 -9.89 6.60
C SER A 12 4.85 -10.45 8.01
N SER A 13 4.23 -11.59 8.36
CA SER A 13 4.45 -12.28 9.64
C SER A 13 5.90 -12.73 9.85
N ILE A 14 6.67 -12.97 8.76
CA ILE A 14 8.08 -13.36 8.88
C ILE A 14 8.93 -12.29 9.57
N PHE A 15 8.52 -11.01 9.52
CA PHE A 15 9.26 -9.95 10.18
C PHE A 15 9.21 -10.06 11.71
N ASN A 16 8.20 -10.73 12.27
CA ASN A 16 8.10 -10.92 13.71
C ASN A 16 9.17 -11.87 14.27
N THR A 17 9.80 -12.69 13.42
CA THR A 17 10.87 -13.61 13.86
C THR A 17 12.23 -12.92 13.95
N LEU A 18 12.34 -11.67 13.47
CA LEU A 18 13.58 -10.90 13.46
C LEU A 18 13.82 -10.22 14.82
N THR A 19 14.13 -11.00 15.85
CA THR A 19 14.23 -10.52 17.24
C THR A 19 15.52 -9.75 17.56
N SER A 20 16.56 -9.90 16.74
CA SER A 20 17.88 -9.28 16.98
C SER A 20 18.44 -8.56 15.75
N VAL A 21 17.57 -8.14 14.84
CA VAL A 21 17.94 -7.40 13.63
C VAL A 21 17.54 -5.94 13.79
N SER A 22 18.50 -5.03 13.78
CA SER A 22 18.20 -3.59 13.87
C SER A 22 17.85 -2.98 12.50
N PHE A 23 18.50 -3.43 11.42
CA PHE A 23 18.30 -2.91 10.07
C PHE A 23 18.12 -4.06 9.08
N LEU A 24 17.08 -3.98 8.26
CA LEU A 24 16.76 -4.97 7.23
C LEU A 24 16.93 -4.36 5.83
N SER A 25 17.68 -5.06 4.98
CA SER A 25 17.65 -4.86 3.53
C SER A 25 16.90 -6.04 2.88
N LEU A 26 15.77 -5.75 2.25
CA LEU A 26 14.89 -6.75 1.64
C LEU A 26 14.99 -6.69 0.11
N SER A 27 15.31 -7.83 -0.51
CA SER A 27 15.32 -7.95 -1.97
C SER A 27 14.37 -9.07 -2.38
N LEU A 28 13.37 -8.73 -3.19
CA LEU A 28 12.32 -9.61 -3.73
C LEU A 28 12.29 -9.58 -5.26
N ILE A 29 13.44 -9.36 -5.90
CA ILE A 29 13.54 -9.10 -7.34
C ILE A 29 13.11 -10.30 -8.19
N ASN A 30 12.58 -10.04 -9.38
CA ASN A 30 12.17 -11.05 -10.36
C ASN A 30 11.20 -12.09 -9.80
N ASN A 31 10.14 -11.65 -9.14
CA ASN A 31 9.04 -12.53 -8.73
C ASN A 31 7.73 -12.05 -9.38
N ARG A 32 6.59 -12.45 -8.83
CA ARG A 32 5.25 -12.10 -9.35
C ARG A 32 4.45 -11.30 -8.31
N ILE A 33 5.13 -10.50 -7.50
CA ILE A 33 4.51 -9.73 -6.44
C ILE A 33 3.78 -8.53 -7.06
N GLU A 34 2.47 -8.44 -6.84
CA GLU A 34 1.69 -7.28 -7.27
C GLU A 34 1.61 -6.19 -6.20
N THR A 35 1.60 -6.60 -4.93
CA THR A 35 1.52 -5.70 -3.79
C THR A 35 2.26 -6.28 -2.60
N LEU A 36 2.76 -5.41 -1.73
CA LEU A 36 3.42 -5.77 -0.49
C LEU A 36 3.18 -4.65 0.51
N ASN A 37 2.84 -4.96 1.76
CA ASN A 37 2.88 -3.98 2.84
C ASN A 37 3.68 -4.53 4.02
N PRO A 38 4.95 -4.13 4.18
CA PRO A 38 5.79 -4.58 5.28
C PRO A 38 5.29 -4.12 6.66
N PHE A 39 4.44 -3.08 6.69
CA PHE A 39 3.98 -2.39 7.89
C PHE A 39 2.51 -2.73 8.20
N THR A 40 2.11 -4.00 8.03
CA THR A 40 0.72 -4.41 8.23
C THR A 40 0.24 -4.12 9.66
N HIS A 41 1.12 -4.29 10.66
CA HIS A 41 0.80 -4.15 12.09
C HIS A 41 1.68 -3.10 12.80
N THR A 42 2.46 -2.33 12.04
CA THR A 42 3.43 -1.37 12.57
C THR A 42 3.37 -0.08 11.76
N LYS A 43 4.18 0.92 12.14
CA LYS A 43 4.32 2.16 11.39
C LYS A 43 5.72 2.22 10.78
N SER A 44 5.80 2.65 9.52
CA SER A 44 7.07 2.95 8.86
C SER A 44 7.93 3.90 9.72
N PRO A 45 9.25 3.67 9.84
CA PRO A 45 10.06 2.66 9.13
C PRO A 45 10.26 1.34 9.88
N VAL A 46 9.59 1.14 11.02
CA VAL A 46 9.75 -0.04 11.88
C VAL A 46 8.84 -1.18 11.40
N ILE A 47 9.40 -2.33 11.01
CA ILE A 47 8.64 -3.46 10.42
C ILE A 47 8.11 -4.49 11.43
N ASN A 48 8.57 -4.44 12.67
CA ASN A 48 8.15 -5.38 13.72
C ASN A 48 8.19 -4.75 15.12
N GLN A 49 7.68 -5.47 16.11
CA GLN A 49 7.69 -5.05 17.52
C GLN A 49 9.08 -4.97 18.17
N HIS A 50 10.12 -5.50 17.51
CA HIS A 50 11.49 -5.55 18.02
C HIS A 50 12.34 -4.35 17.57
N GLY A 51 11.75 -3.41 16.84
CA GLY A 51 12.44 -2.20 16.41
C GLY A 51 13.29 -2.37 15.15
N THR A 52 13.08 -3.44 14.37
CA THR A 52 13.77 -3.61 13.09
C THR A 52 13.34 -2.51 12.12
N ILE A 53 14.30 -1.79 11.55
CA ILE A 53 14.10 -0.74 10.55
C ILE A 53 14.21 -1.32 9.15
N LEU A 54 13.24 -1.06 8.26
CA LEU A 54 13.41 -1.33 6.84
C LEU A 54 14.36 -0.29 6.24
N HIS A 55 15.60 -0.67 6.03
CA HIS A 55 16.65 0.21 5.54
C HIS A 55 16.66 0.31 4.01
N ASN A 56 16.48 -0.82 3.31
CA ASN A 56 16.45 -0.85 1.85
C ASN A 56 15.45 -1.88 1.34
N ILE A 57 14.82 -1.63 0.20
CA ILE A 57 13.92 -2.56 -0.46
C ILE A 57 14.06 -2.53 -1.99
N HIS A 58 14.22 -3.70 -2.60
CA HIS A 58 14.30 -3.87 -4.05
C HIS A 58 13.16 -4.75 -4.57
N LEU A 59 12.39 -4.24 -5.53
CA LEU A 59 11.20 -4.87 -6.11
C LEU A 59 11.28 -5.03 -7.65
N THR A 60 12.44 -4.78 -8.24
CA THR A 60 12.72 -4.86 -9.67
C THR A 60 12.20 -6.17 -10.27
N GLY A 61 11.59 -6.11 -11.45
CA GLY A 61 11.09 -7.30 -12.15
C GLY A 61 9.84 -7.96 -11.54
N ASN A 62 9.06 -7.23 -10.74
CA ASN A 62 7.75 -7.64 -10.26
C ASN A 62 6.63 -6.83 -10.93
N PRO A 63 5.42 -7.41 -11.15
CA PRO A 63 4.27 -6.74 -11.75
C PRO A 63 3.53 -5.85 -10.73
N ILE A 64 4.20 -4.82 -10.20
CA ILE A 64 3.69 -4.04 -9.07
C ILE A 64 2.49 -3.16 -9.46
N MET A 65 1.39 -3.28 -8.72
CA MET A 65 0.18 -2.46 -8.83
C MET A 65 0.29 -1.22 -7.93
N CYS A 66 0.39 -0.04 -8.53
CA CYS A 66 0.60 1.23 -7.84
C CYS A 66 -0.70 1.86 -7.35
N ASP A 67 -1.33 1.16 -6.41
CA ASP A 67 -2.55 1.59 -5.73
C ASP A 67 -2.30 1.97 -4.25
N CYS A 68 -3.40 2.18 -3.54
CA CYS A 68 -3.42 2.62 -2.15
C CYS A 68 -2.76 1.66 -1.16
N ARG A 69 -2.64 0.38 -1.52
CA ARG A 69 -1.99 -0.64 -0.68
C ARG A 69 -0.49 -0.36 -0.52
N LEU A 70 0.12 0.34 -1.49
CA LEU A 70 1.52 0.74 -1.49
C LEU A 70 1.78 2.15 -0.93
N ARG A 71 0.78 2.81 -0.32
CA ARG A 71 0.94 4.15 0.28
C ARG A 71 2.08 4.25 1.32
N TRP A 72 2.49 3.12 1.89
CA TRP A 72 3.59 3.06 2.84
C TRP A 72 4.92 3.49 2.21
N ILE A 73 5.06 3.40 0.88
CA ILE A 73 6.28 3.84 0.18
C ILE A 73 6.49 5.34 0.42
N THR A 74 5.45 6.16 0.37
CA THR A 74 5.57 7.60 0.64
C THR A 74 6.13 7.90 2.02
N SER A 75 5.62 7.25 3.08
CA SER A 75 6.12 7.48 4.44
C SER A 75 7.50 6.85 4.67
N TRP A 76 7.81 5.75 4.00
CA TRP A 76 9.15 5.17 4.02
C TRP A 76 10.19 6.02 3.29
N LEU A 77 9.85 6.62 2.14
CA LEU A 77 10.72 7.55 1.41
C LEU A 77 11.10 8.76 2.25
N GLN A 78 10.14 9.35 2.98
CA GLN A 78 10.42 10.47 3.91
C GLN A 78 11.46 10.12 4.97
N TYR A 79 11.45 8.89 5.48
CA TYR A 79 12.49 8.41 6.38
C TYR A 79 13.82 8.21 5.66
N ALA A 80 13.79 7.54 4.50
CA ALA A 80 14.98 7.22 3.71
C ALA A 80 15.74 8.48 3.26
N GLU A 81 15.03 9.52 2.82
CA GLU A 81 15.60 10.83 2.45
C GLU A 81 16.30 11.52 3.63
N GLY A 82 15.85 11.27 4.87
CA GLY A 82 16.45 11.85 6.07
C GLY A 82 17.77 11.18 6.50
N ILE A 83 18.07 9.98 6.00
CA ILE A 83 19.25 9.19 6.40
C ILE A 83 20.24 8.94 5.26
N HIS A 84 19.82 9.10 4.00
CA HIS A 84 20.64 8.86 2.82
C HIS A 84 21.02 10.17 2.12
N PRO A 85 22.08 10.18 1.28
CA PRO A 85 22.44 11.34 0.47
C PRO A 85 21.30 11.77 -0.46
N HIS A 86 21.24 13.05 -0.84
CA HIS A 86 20.24 13.57 -1.79
C HIS A 86 20.24 12.89 -3.16
N THR A 87 21.30 12.16 -3.51
CA THR A 87 21.41 11.37 -4.73
C THR A 87 20.79 9.98 -4.61
N TYR A 88 20.28 9.60 -3.43
CA TYR A 88 19.67 8.31 -3.19
C TYR A 88 18.24 8.28 -3.72
N VAL A 89 18.00 7.46 -4.74
CA VAL A 89 16.71 7.33 -5.43
C VAL A 89 16.24 5.87 -5.37
N PRO A 90 15.75 5.38 -4.21
CA PRO A 90 15.35 3.99 -4.06
C PRO A 90 14.13 3.66 -4.92
N LEU A 91 14.00 2.41 -5.36
CA LEU A 91 12.88 1.93 -6.18
C LEU A 91 12.73 2.63 -7.55
N ASN A 92 13.76 3.31 -8.03
CA ASN A 92 13.75 3.96 -9.34
C ASN A 92 13.88 2.98 -10.53
N ASP A 93 14.07 1.70 -10.25
CA ASP A 93 14.14 0.60 -11.21
C ASP A 93 12.91 -0.33 -11.13
N SER A 94 11.96 0.00 -10.26
CA SER A 94 10.74 -0.76 -10.01
C SER A 94 9.54 0.00 -10.59
N PHE A 95 8.76 -0.63 -11.47
CA PHE A 95 7.77 0.04 -12.30
C PHE A 95 6.33 -0.34 -11.94
N CYS A 96 5.41 0.59 -12.15
CA CYS A 96 3.97 0.36 -12.02
C CYS A 96 3.39 -0.26 -13.29
N VAL A 97 2.64 -1.36 -13.16
CA VAL A 97 1.97 -1.99 -14.32
C VAL A 97 0.62 -1.37 -14.67
N ASP A 98 -0.01 -0.68 -13.71
CA ASP A 98 -1.36 -0.13 -13.79
C ASP A 98 -1.41 1.35 -14.18
N GLN A 99 -0.26 1.99 -14.39
CA GLN A 99 -0.20 3.42 -14.71
C GLN A 99 -0.23 3.64 -16.24
N PRO A 100 -1.07 4.59 -16.73
CA PRO A 100 -1.17 4.88 -18.15
C PRO A 100 0.19 5.35 -18.71
N GLY A 101 0.67 4.67 -19.75
CA GLY A 101 1.99 4.92 -20.36
C GLY A 101 3.11 4.01 -19.87
N GLY A 102 2.87 3.11 -18.89
CA GLY A 102 3.70 1.93 -18.61
C GLY A 102 5.15 2.18 -18.15
N GLY A 103 5.52 3.41 -17.80
CA GLY A 103 6.93 3.79 -17.57
C GLY A 103 7.21 4.55 -16.28
N VAL A 104 6.25 4.61 -15.34
CA VAL A 104 6.42 5.35 -14.09
C VAL A 104 7.02 4.45 -13.02
N THR A 105 8.07 4.91 -12.35
CA THR A 105 8.74 4.15 -11.29
C THR A 105 8.03 4.37 -9.95
N LEU A 106 8.14 3.39 -9.05
CA LEU A 106 7.63 3.52 -7.68
C LEU A 106 8.16 4.78 -6.99
N TYR A 107 9.45 5.10 -7.18
CA TYR A 107 10.01 6.36 -6.67
C TYR A 107 9.21 7.57 -7.15
N THR A 108 9.04 7.73 -8.46
CA THR A 108 8.36 8.90 -9.04
C THR A 108 6.89 8.98 -8.66
N THR A 109 6.22 7.84 -8.53
CA THR A 109 4.81 7.75 -8.09
C THR A 109 4.62 8.16 -6.64
N TYR A 110 5.50 7.73 -5.74
CA TYR A 110 5.29 7.88 -4.29
C TYR A 110 6.10 9.01 -3.63
N SER A 111 7.06 9.61 -4.34
CA SER A 111 7.83 10.78 -3.87
C SER A 111 7.03 12.08 -3.92
N LYS A 112 6.01 12.19 -4.80
CA LYS A 112 5.20 13.41 -4.92
C LYS A 112 3.96 13.34 -4.04
N PRO A 113 3.71 14.35 -3.17
CA PRO A 113 2.45 14.43 -2.45
C PRO A 113 1.29 14.59 -3.44
N ASN A 114 0.23 13.79 -3.27
CA ASN A 114 -1.04 13.81 -4.02
C ASN A 114 -1.13 13.04 -5.35
N HIS A 115 -0.14 12.25 -5.76
CA HIS A 115 -0.29 11.46 -7.00
C HIS A 115 -1.34 10.34 -6.87
N LEU A 116 -1.48 9.73 -5.69
CA LEU A 116 -2.51 8.73 -5.42
C LEU A 116 -3.70 9.34 -4.68
N ARG A 117 -4.83 9.49 -5.39
CA ARG A 117 -6.13 9.81 -4.78
C ARG A 117 -6.80 8.54 -4.29
N CYS A 118 -6.44 8.13 -3.08
CA CYS A 118 -7.10 7.02 -2.39
C CYS A 118 -8.42 7.48 -1.78
N THR A 119 -9.52 7.32 -2.51
CA THR A 119 -10.86 7.59 -1.95
C THR A 119 -11.27 6.44 -1.03
N THR A 120 -11.70 6.76 0.19
CA THR A 120 -12.34 5.81 1.13
C THR A 120 -13.78 5.47 0.70
N THR A 121 -14.04 5.39 -0.60
CA THR A 121 -15.39 5.28 -1.16
C THR A 121 -16.12 3.99 -0.78
N GLY A 122 -15.42 2.95 -0.31
CA GLY A 122 -16.05 1.72 0.17
C GLY A 122 -16.91 1.89 1.44
N ALA A 123 -16.52 2.81 2.35
CA ALA A 123 -17.26 3.03 3.58
C ALA A 123 -18.46 3.96 3.37
N LEU A 124 -18.29 5.05 2.62
CA LEU A 124 -19.34 6.05 2.40
C LEU A 124 -20.42 5.57 1.39
N ALA A 125 -20.05 4.76 0.39
CA ALA A 125 -21.04 4.23 -0.57
C ALA A 125 -22.03 3.26 0.09
N SER A 126 -21.58 2.45 1.06
CA SER A 126 -22.46 1.54 1.82
C SER A 126 -23.44 2.32 2.71
N ILE A 127 -22.98 3.40 3.35
CA ILE A 127 -23.84 4.24 4.20
C ILE A 127 -24.87 4.99 3.35
N ALA A 128 -24.47 5.52 2.19
CA ALA A 128 -25.37 6.22 1.27
C ALA A 128 -26.49 5.31 0.73
N ASN A 129 -26.17 4.06 0.40
CA ASN A 129 -27.18 3.09 -0.04
C ASN A 129 -28.14 2.72 1.10
N TYR A 130 -27.61 2.51 2.33
CA TYR A 130 -28.42 2.16 3.49
C TYR A 130 -29.38 3.28 3.91
N THR A 131 -28.90 4.54 3.94
CA THR A 131 -29.77 5.68 4.24
C THR A 131 -30.84 5.87 3.17
N SER A 132 -30.49 5.72 1.89
CA SER A 132 -31.46 5.81 0.79
C SER A 132 -32.56 4.75 0.88
N SER A 133 -32.22 3.49 1.23
CA SER A 133 -33.21 2.43 1.45
C SER A 133 -34.16 2.72 2.61
N ILE A 134 -33.67 3.31 3.71
CA ILE A 134 -34.51 3.69 4.87
C ILE A 134 -35.50 4.80 4.51
N PHE A 135 -35.06 5.84 3.77
CA PHE A 135 -35.94 6.93 3.33
C PHE A 135 -37.07 6.43 2.44
N ILE A 136 -36.78 5.51 1.51
CA ILE A 136 -37.79 4.90 0.65
C ILE A 136 -38.80 4.07 1.48
N ALA A 137 -38.33 3.28 2.43
CA ALA A 137 -39.19 2.47 3.29
C ALA A 137 -40.12 3.34 4.18
N LEU A 138 -39.59 4.41 4.77
CA LEU A 138 -40.38 5.37 5.56
C LEU A 138 -41.42 6.08 4.69
N TYR A 139 -41.06 6.51 3.48
CA TYR A 139 -41.97 7.17 2.56
C TYR A 139 -43.13 6.25 2.14
N LEU A 140 -42.84 4.99 1.79
CA LEU A 140 -43.86 4.01 1.47
C LEU A 140 -44.79 3.71 2.66
N PHE A 141 -44.25 3.63 3.87
CA PHE A 141 -45.03 3.42 5.09
C PHE A 141 -45.98 4.58 5.38
N ILE A 142 -45.52 5.83 5.21
CA ILE A 142 -46.37 7.02 5.37
C ILE A 142 -47.49 7.03 4.32
N ILE A 143 -47.19 6.74 3.06
CA ILE A 143 -48.21 6.65 2.00
C ILE A 143 -49.29 5.61 2.36
N LEU A 144 -48.88 4.42 2.81
CA LEU A 144 -49.80 3.36 3.22
C LEU A 144 -50.68 3.75 4.41
N LEU A 145 -50.17 4.56 5.34
CA LEU A 145 -50.94 5.09 6.47
C LEU A 145 -51.93 6.19 6.05
N THR A 146 -51.63 6.95 4.98
CA THR A 146 -52.51 8.02 4.47
C THR A 146 -53.59 7.52 3.48
N LEU A 147 -53.45 6.30 2.96
CA LEU A 147 -54.41 5.67 2.04
C LEU A 147 -55.43 4.77 2.75
N ARG A 148 -55.52 4.84 4.08
CA ARG A 148 -56.47 4.11 4.92
C ARG A 148 -57.31 5.08 5.71
#